data_AF-A0A5E4VS46-F1
#
_entry.id   AF-A0A5E4VS46-F1
#
_cell.length_a   1.000
_cell.length_b   1.000
_cell.length_c   1.000
_cell.angle_alpha   90.00
_cell.angle_beta   90.00
_cell.angle_gamma   90.00
#
_symmetry.space_group_name_H-M   'P 1'
#
loop_
_entity.id
_entity.type
_entity.pdbx_description
1 polymer ?
#
loop_
_entity_poly.entity_id
_entity_poly.type
_entity_poly.pdbx_seq_one_letter_code
_entity_poly.pdbx_strand_id
1 'polypeptide(L)'
;MTDSFHFSWHYVSHTPPRRPFELAGAVTPRADERFDGAVDAYCDGHYIGRCEFSSISAPDASSAAAQIRKRIEQRIEDRVANEGATAPASTSSH
;
A
#
# COMPACT_ATOMS: atom_id res chain seq x y z
N MET A 1 -13.24 12.19 20.60
CA MET A 1 -13.67 11.90 19.22
C MET A 1 -12.50 11.23 18.54
N THR A 2 -12.68 10.00 18.10
CA THR A 2 -11.62 9.13 17.58
C THR A 2 -11.12 9.72 16.27
N ASP A 3 -10.03 10.48 16.32
CA ASP A 3 -9.21 10.67 15.13
C ASP A 3 -8.53 9.33 14.86
N SER A 4 -9.22 8.51 14.08
CA SER A 4 -8.77 7.20 13.68
C SER A 4 -7.96 7.36 12.41
N PHE A 5 -6.70 6.95 12.44
CA PHE A 5 -5.85 6.82 11.27
C PHE A 5 -6.61 6.04 10.18
N HIS A 6 -6.72 6.66 9.00
CA HIS A 6 -7.37 6.04 7.85
C HIS A 6 -6.29 5.57 6.87
N PHE A 7 -6.37 4.31 6.47
CA PHE A 7 -5.48 3.70 5.48
C PHE A 7 -6.32 2.94 4.47
N SER A 8 -6.29 3.40 3.23
CA SER A 8 -7.03 2.81 2.12
C SER A 8 -6.05 2.42 1.02
N TRP A 9 -5.93 1.11 0.79
CA TRP A 9 -5.12 0.58 -0.30
C TRP A 9 -6.00 0.12 -1.45
N HIS A 10 -5.80 0.70 -2.62
CA HIS A 10 -6.54 0.41 -3.84
C HIS A 10 -5.62 -0.30 -4.83
N TYR A 11 -5.85 -1.60 -5.04
CA TYR A 11 -5.22 -2.35 -6.13
C TYR A 11 -5.86 -1.96 -7.46
N VAL A 12 -5.04 -1.53 -8.41
CA VAL A 12 -5.50 -1.16 -9.76
C VAL A 12 -5.05 -2.20 -10.78
N SER A 13 -3.98 -2.94 -10.50
CA SER A 13 -3.52 -4.03 -11.37
C SER A 13 -3.66 -5.41 -10.74
N HIS A 14 -3.97 -6.39 -11.59
CA HIS A 14 -3.84 -7.81 -11.29
C HIS A 14 -2.40 -8.32 -11.45
N THR A 15 -1.46 -7.47 -11.90
CA THR A 15 -0.06 -7.84 -11.94
C THR A 15 0.36 -8.30 -10.55
N PRO A 16 0.78 -9.57 -10.37
CA PRO A 16 1.31 -10.03 -9.10
C PRO A 16 2.54 -9.17 -8.85
N PRO A 17 2.55 -8.35 -7.79
CA PRO A 17 3.62 -7.40 -7.60
C PRO A 17 4.89 -8.17 -7.24
N ARG A 18 5.70 -8.48 -8.25
CA ARG A 18 7.01 -9.07 -8.05
C ARG A 18 7.98 -7.97 -7.69
N ARG A 19 8.95 -8.28 -6.84
CA ARG A 19 10.02 -7.32 -6.54
C ARG A 19 10.92 -7.19 -7.78
N PRO A 20 11.40 -5.97 -8.10
CA PRO A 20 11.29 -4.73 -7.33
C PRO A 20 10.02 -3.89 -7.64
N PHE A 21 9.51 -3.19 -6.62
CA PHE A 21 8.48 -2.15 -6.79
C PHE A 21 9.00 -0.81 -6.27
N GLU A 22 8.53 0.27 -6.88
CA GLU A 22 8.83 1.65 -6.56
C GLU A 22 7.61 2.33 -5.94
N LEU A 23 7.85 3.20 -4.98
CA LEU A 23 6.81 3.95 -4.29
C LEU A 23 7.07 5.43 -4.51
N ALA A 24 6.09 6.13 -5.07
CA ALA A 24 6.13 7.56 -5.28
C ALA A 24 4.90 8.19 -4.62
N GLY A 25 5.10 9.20 -3.78
CA GLY A 25 3.99 9.79 -3.05
C GLY A 25 4.34 11.11 -2.42
N ALA A 26 3.29 11.86 -2.11
CA ALA A 26 3.39 13.13 -1.40
C ALA A 26 2.83 12.96 0.01
N VAL A 27 3.61 13.38 1.00
CA VAL A 27 3.17 13.50 2.39
C VAL A 27 2.99 14.98 2.68
N THR A 28 1.79 15.36 3.09
CA THR A 28 1.41 16.73 3.42
C THR A 28 1.18 16.84 4.92
N PRO A 29 1.88 17.76 5.62
CA PRO A 29 1.61 18.01 7.03
C PRO A 29 0.26 18.70 7.22
N ARG A 30 -0.44 18.39 8.32
CA ARG A 30 -1.65 19.06 8.77
C ARG A 30 -1.36 20.02 9.93
N ALA A 31 -2.34 20.86 10.25
CA ALA A 31 -2.31 21.77 11.39
C ALA A 31 -2.29 21.05 12.76
N ASP A 32 -2.71 19.78 12.82
CA ASP A 32 -2.83 18.98 14.05
C ASP A 32 -1.62 18.05 14.28
N GLU A 33 -0.43 18.41 13.76
CA GLU A 33 0.82 17.61 13.85
C GLU A 33 0.72 16.20 13.23
N ARG A 34 -0.35 15.94 12.48
CA ARG A 34 -0.60 14.72 11.72
C ARG A 34 -0.26 14.92 10.26
N PHE A 35 -0.13 13.81 9.53
CA PHE A 35 0.13 13.84 8.10
C PHE A 35 -0.99 13.18 7.32
N ASP A 36 -1.26 13.73 6.14
CA ASP A 36 -2.08 13.12 5.12
C ASP A 36 -1.24 12.90 3.88
N GLY A 37 -1.69 12.03 2.99
CA GLY A 37 -1.02 11.88 1.72
C GLY A 37 -1.54 10.73 0.89
N ALA A 38 -0.92 10.61 -0.27
CA ALA A 38 -1.12 9.48 -1.15
C ALA A 38 0.24 8.98 -1.63
N VAL A 39 0.36 7.65 -1.69
CA VAL A 39 1.53 6.94 -2.21
C VAL A 39 1.05 6.02 -3.30
N ASP A 40 1.48 6.30 -4.52
CA ASP A 40 1.32 5.45 -5.68
C ASP A 40 2.45 4.42 -5.70
N ALA A 41 2.11 3.19 -6.06
CA ALA A 41 3.07 2.12 -6.20
C ALA A 41 3.14 1.66 -7.66
N TYR A 42 4.37 1.37 -8.08
CA TYR A 42 4.71 0.94 -9.42
C TYR A 42 5.56 -0.33 -9.34
N CYS A 43 5.34 -1.29 -10.22
CA CYS A 43 6.11 -2.53 -10.33
C CYS A 43 6.62 -2.63 -11.76
N ASP A 44 7.94 -2.61 -11.96
CA ASP A 44 8.55 -2.65 -13.31
C ASP A 44 7.99 -1.54 -14.25
N GLY A 45 7.73 -0.34 -13.71
CA GLY A 45 7.10 0.76 -14.45
C GLY A 45 5.58 0.65 -14.63
N HIS A 46 4.95 -0.44 -14.20
CA HIS A 46 3.50 -0.60 -14.21
C HIS A 46 2.86 -0.11 -12.91
N TYR A 47 1.87 0.77 -13.01
CA TYR A 47 1.08 1.20 -11.86
C TYR A 47 0.28 0.02 -11.27
N ILE A 48 0.57 -0.34 -10.01
CA ILE A 48 -0.07 -1.49 -9.34
C ILE A 48 -1.22 -1.07 -8.43
N GLY A 49 -1.16 0.14 -7.90
CA GLY A 49 -2.15 0.63 -6.95
C GLY A 49 -1.71 1.89 -6.23
N ARG A 50 -2.65 2.45 -5.48
CA ARG A 50 -2.45 3.67 -4.69
C ARG A 50 -2.91 3.45 -3.27
N CYS A 51 -2.10 3.96 -2.37
CA CYS A 51 -2.40 4.09 -0.96
C CYS A 51 -2.84 5.52 -0.70
N GLU A 52 -4.01 5.69 -0.10
CA GLU A 52 -4.44 6.96 0.46
C GLU A 52 -4.44 6.81 1.97
N PHE A 53 -3.82 7.76 2.66
CA PHE A 53 -3.77 7.74 4.11
C PHE A 53 -4.09 9.12 4.67
N SER A 54 -4.72 9.11 5.83
CA SER A 54 -5.10 10.33 6.52
C SER A 54 -4.90 10.19 8.01
N SER A 55 -4.54 11.30 8.64
CA SER A 55 -4.32 11.37 10.08
C SER A 55 -3.26 10.38 10.60
N ILE A 56 -2.15 10.19 9.87
CA ILE A 56 -1.02 9.40 10.40
C ILE A 56 -0.26 10.23 11.45
N SER A 57 -0.03 9.63 12.62
CA SER A 57 0.86 10.19 13.63
C SER A 57 2.28 9.68 13.38
N ALA A 58 3.19 10.60 13.15
CA ALA A 58 4.61 10.34 12.96
C ALA A 58 5.42 11.54 13.49
N PRO A 59 6.68 11.35 13.89
CA PRO A 59 7.52 12.46 14.32
C PRO A 59 7.86 13.42 13.17
N ASP A 60 7.93 12.92 11.93
CA ASP A 60 8.29 13.70 10.74
C ASP A 60 7.61 13.14 9.48
N ALA A 61 7.52 13.95 8.43
CA ALA A 61 6.98 13.53 7.13
C ALA A 61 7.72 12.32 6.54
N SER A 62 9.04 12.25 6.72
CA SER A 62 9.86 11.09 6.31
C SER A 62 9.48 9.82 7.07
N SER A 63 9.21 9.93 8.37
CA SER A 63 8.79 8.81 9.20
C SER A 63 7.36 8.36 8.86
N ALA A 64 6.46 9.30 8.55
CA ALA A 64 5.13 8.98 8.02
C ALA A 64 5.25 8.22 6.68
N ALA A 65 6.05 8.73 5.74
CA ALA A 65 6.29 8.10 4.45
C ALA A 65 6.85 6.68 4.62
N ALA A 66 7.85 6.49 5.49
CA ALA A 66 8.46 5.19 5.74
C ALA A 66 7.48 4.17 6.36
N GLN A 67 6.62 4.61 7.28
CA GLN A 67 5.58 3.76 7.87
C GLN A 67 4.54 3.32 6.83
N ILE A 68 4.05 4.25 6.02
CA ILE A 68 3.09 3.96 4.94
C ILE A 68 3.73 3.02 3.93
N ARG A 69 4.95 3.33 3.50
CA ARG A 69 5.76 2.47 2.63
C ARG A 69 5.79 1.04 3.16
N LYS A 70 6.29 0.82 4.37
CA LYS A 70 6.40 -0.51 4.99
C LYS A 70 5.06 -1.25 5.03
N ARG A 71 3.96 -0.53 5.28
CA ARG A 71 2.61 -1.12 5.33
C ARG A 71 2.10 -1.53 3.95
N ILE A 72 2.42 -0.76 2.91
CA ILE A 72 2.16 -1.12 1.51
C ILE A 72 3.00 -2.34 1.12
N GLU A 73 4.31 -2.35 1.44
CA GLU A 73 5.18 -3.51 1.16
C GLU A 73 4.61 -4.78 1.77
N GLN A 74 4.23 -4.74 3.05
CA GLN A 74 3.62 -5.88 3.73
C GLN A 74 2.31 -6.35 3.10
N ARG A 75 1.43 -5.43 2.66
CA ARG A 75 0.16 -5.80 2.01
C ARG A 75 0.36 -6.47 0.65
N ILE A 76 1.34 -5.98 -0.09
CA ILE A 76 1.79 -6.52 -1.36
C ILE A 76 2.38 -7.92 -1.15
N GLU A 77 3.27 -8.09 -0.17
CA GLU A 77 3.88 -9.38 0.17
C GLU A 77 2.86 -10.41 0.65
N ASP A 78 1.94 -9.99 1.53
CA ASP A 78 0.84 -10.82 2.02
C ASP A 78 -0.04 -11.30 0.86
N ARG A 79 -0.36 -10.41 -0.09
CA ARG A 79 -1.08 -10.78 -1.31
C ARG A 79 -0.29 -11.78 -2.16
N VAL A 80 1.00 -11.56 -2.40
CA VAL A 80 1.83 -12.48 -3.20
C VAL A 80 1.96 -13.85 -2.53
N ALA A 81 2.13 -13.88 -1.20
CA ALA A 81 2.16 -15.12 -0.43
C ALA A 81 0.81 -15.86 -0.49
N ASN A 82 -0.31 -15.13 -0.42
CA ASN A 82 -1.65 -15.70 -0.49
C ASN A 82 -2.06 -16.12 -1.91
N GLU A 83 -1.68 -15.38 -2.96
CA GLU A 83 -1.89 -15.76 -4.38
C GLU A 83 -1.02 -16.96 -4.76
N GLY A 84 0.18 -17.11 -4.16
CA GLY A 84 0.97 -18.34 -4.25
C GLY A 84 0.27 -19.57 -3.63
N ALA A 85 -0.61 -19.36 -2.66
CA ALA A 85 -1.47 -20.41 -2.08
C ALA A 85 -2.79 -20.62 -2.83
N THR A 86 -3.19 -19.69 -3.70
CA THR A 86 -4.41 -19.74 -4.51
C THR A 86 -4.12 -19.77 -6.02
N ALA A 87 -3.09 -20.50 -6.43
CA ALA A 87 -3.07 -21.04 -7.78
C ALA A 87 -4.28 -21.99 -7.93
N PRO A 88 -5.10 -21.86 -8.99
CA PRO A 88 -6.39 -22.54 -9.05
C PRO A 88 -6.19 -24.05 -9.10
N ALA A 89 -6.72 -24.76 -8.11
CA ALA A 89 -7.13 -26.14 -8.29
C ALA A 89 -8.31 -26.14 -9.29
N SER A 90 -7.99 -25.92 -10.56
CA SER A 90 -8.83 -26.35 -11.67
C SER A 90 -8.68 -27.87 -11.72
N THR A 91 -9.48 -28.58 -10.95
CA THR A 91 -9.84 -29.97 -11.27
C THR A 91 -11.36 -30.05 -11.24
N SER A 92 -11.91 -29.78 -12.42
CA SER A 92 -13.06 -30.43 -13.01
C SER A 92 -13.50 -31.70 -12.27
N SER A 93 -14.76 -31.72 -11.83
CA SER A 93 -15.46 -32.97 -11.55
C SER A 93 -16.62 -33.09 -12.53
N HIS A 94 -16.45 -34.08 -13.39
CA HIS A 94 -17.40 -34.67 -14.33
C HIS A 94 -18.60 -35.26 -13.57
#